data_AF-A0A357C2I6-F1
#
_entry.id   AF-A0A357C2I6-F1
#
_cell.length_a   1.000
_cell.length_b   1.000
_cell.length_c   1.000
_cell.angle_alpha   90.00
_cell.angle_beta   90.00
_cell.angle_gamma   90.00
#
_symmetry.space_group_name_H-M   'P 1'
#
loop_
_entity.id
_entity.type
_entity.pdbx_description
1 polymer ?
#
loop_
_entity_poly.entity_id
_entity_poly.type
_entity_poly.pdbx_seq_one_letter_code
_entity_poly.pdbx_strand_id
1 'polypeptide(L)'
;MKKLSLPVYLFAFVVFLTPSISSATTEYARETGLKCAECHVETIGGGKLTKTGEEFKDDLKIKGIYRPLTKTQKVVRFIIGYIHLFFAIAWFGTILYVHILLKPAYASKGLPRGELLLGWLSIIVLTITGILLTISRIPTWKVLYTTRFGMLLSIKVILFLIMVSTAVIVTTYIGPKMRRKWGVKEKVDVSKSKRDLTPEELHSFDGKEGNPAYIAYNGIIYDVTGSRLWKNGSHLLKHLAGHDLTDALKTAPHGEEKIISMPRAGRLIPSEEKSTVPFYERLFYFFAYMNLVLVFLIIFVIALWRWW
;
A
#
# COMPACT_ATOMS: atom_id res chain seq x y z
N MET A 1 -31.97 8.38 8.73
CA MET A 1 -31.10 8.46 7.52
C MET A 1 -31.91 9.10 6.40
N LYS A 2 -31.65 10.37 6.05
CA LYS A 2 -32.40 11.09 5.00
C LYS A 2 -32.05 10.46 3.65
N LYS A 3 -33.07 9.94 2.94
CA LYS A 3 -32.93 9.44 1.56
C LYS A 3 -32.54 10.61 0.68
N LEU A 4 -31.28 10.62 0.21
CA LEU A 4 -30.84 11.55 -0.81
C LEU A 4 -31.64 11.24 -2.08
N SER A 5 -32.42 12.21 -2.55
CA SER A 5 -33.37 12.01 -3.64
C SER A 5 -32.62 11.80 -4.97
N LEU A 6 -33.04 10.77 -5.73
CA LEU A 6 -32.61 10.40 -7.09
C LEU A 6 -32.24 11.57 -8.04
N PRO A 7 -32.93 12.74 -8.05
CA PRO A 7 -32.51 13.90 -8.84
C PRO A 7 -31.10 14.44 -8.54
N VAL A 8 -30.59 14.26 -7.31
CA VAL A 8 -29.23 14.70 -6.94
C VAL A 8 -28.17 13.85 -7.65
N TYR A 9 -28.42 12.54 -7.81
CA TYR A 9 -27.54 11.65 -8.57
C TYR A 9 -27.61 11.93 -10.08
N LEU A 10 -28.79 12.26 -10.60
CA LEU A 10 -28.96 12.61 -12.01
C LEU A 10 -28.27 13.92 -12.37
N PHE A 11 -28.35 14.94 -11.49
CA PHE A 11 -27.67 16.22 -11.69
C PHE A 11 -26.14 16.09 -11.61
N ALA A 12 -25.62 15.27 -10.69
CA ALA A 12 -24.20 14.95 -10.62
C ALA A 12 -23.69 14.24 -11.88
N PHE A 13 -24.52 13.42 -12.53
CA PHE A 13 -24.15 12.70 -13.76
C PHE A 13 -24.09 13.62 -14.99
N VAL A 14 -24.98 14.62 -15.08
CA VAL A 14 -25.02 15.57 -16.22
C VAL A 14 -23.84 16.54 -16.20
N VAL A 15 -23.32 16.92 -15.03
CA VAL A 15 -22.11 17.76 -14.90
C VAL A 15 -20.84 17.05 -15.42
N PHE A 16 -20.82 15.72 -15.46
CA PHE A 16 -19.71 14.95 -16.06
C PHE A 16 -19.83 14.74 -17.58
N LEU A 17 -20.99 15.06 -18.18
CA LEU A 17 -21.24 14.89 -19.61
C LEU A 17 -21.12 16.18 -20.41
N THR A 18 -21.00 17.34 -19.75
CA THR A 18 -20.63 18.57 -20.43
C THR A 18 -19.16 18.49 -20.82
N PRO A 19 -18.80 18.60 -22.11
CA PRO A 19 -17.40 18.67 -22.50
C PRO A 19 -16.79 19.91 -21.85
N SER A 20 -15.94 19.70 -20.85
CA SER A 20 -15.09 20.76 -20.32
C SER A 20 -14.30 21.35 -21.48
N ILE A 21 -14.12 22.67 -21.49
CA ILE A 21 -13.15 23.32 -22.37
C ILE A 21 -11.78 22.74 -22.00
N SER A 22 -11.36 21.74 -22.77
CA SER A 22 -10.06 21.11 -22.62
C SER A 22 -9.04 22.08 -23.23
N SER A 23 -8.35 22.82 -22.38
CA SER A 23 -7.09 23.43 -22.78
C SER A 23 -6.09 22.29 -22.92
N ALA A 24 -5.88 21.81 -24.15
CA ALA A 24 -4.81 20.88 -24.42
C ALA A 24 -3.48 21.53 -23.97
N THR A 25 -2.67 20.82 -23.19
CA THR A 25 -1.35 21.26 -22.75
C THR A 25 -0.41 21.32 -23.94
N THR A 26 -0.48 22.42 -24.70
CA THR A 26 0.37 22.70 -25.84
C THR A 26 1.53 23.59 -25.44
N GLU A 27 2.20 23.36 -24.30
CA GLU A 27 3.38 24.14 -23.88
C GLU A 27 4.34 24.41 -25.05
N TYR A 28 4.67 23.37 -25.83
CA TYR A 28 5.53 23.48 -27.02
C TYR A 28 4.90 24.25 -28.19
N ALA A 29 3.58 24.11 -28.45
CA ALA A 29 2.94 24.87 -29.54
C ALA A 29 2.64 26.32 -29.15
N ARG A 30 2.54 26.61 -27.83
CA ARG A 30 2.43 27.96 -27.28
C ARG A 30 3.79 28.67 -27.30
N GLU A 31 4.89 27.96 -27.06
CA GLU A 31 6.26 28.50 -27.19
C GLU A 31 6.58 28.93 -28.63
N THR A 32 6.06 28.23 -29.64
CA THR A 32 6.30 28.61 -31.05
C THR A 32 5.42 29.77 -31.51
N GLY A 33 4.25 29.97 -30.89
CA GLY A 33 3.28 30.99 -31.32
C GLY A 33 2.64 30.72 -32.69
N LEU A 34 2.87 29.53 -33.27
CA LEU A 34 2.45 29.18 -34.63
C LEU A 34 1.07 28.48 -34.62
N LYS A 35 0.31 28.64 -35.71
CA LYS A 35 -0.95 27.90 -35.91
C LYS A 35 -0.64 26.40 -36.10
N CYS A 36 -1.55 25.52 -35.68
CA CYS A 36 -1.33 24.06 -35.80
C CYS A 36 -1.03 23.58 -37.23
N ALA A 37 -1.60 24.24 -38.24
CA ALA A 37 -1.35 23.96 -39.67
C ALA A 37 0.12 24.16 -40.09
N GLU A 38 0.87 24.95 -39.33
CA GLU A 38 2.28 25.22 -39.60
C GLU A 38 3.14 23.99 -39.30
N CYS A 39 2.78 23.22 -38.26
CA CYS A 39 3.54 22.02 -37.86
C CYS A 39 2.88 20.73 -38.35
N HIS A 40 1.56 20.69 -38.52
CA HIS A 40 0.81 19.49 -38.89
C HIS A 40 0.10 19.67 -40.23
N VAL A 41 0.23 18.65 -41.11
CA VAL A 41 -0.50 18.59 -42.39
C VAL A 41 -2.01 18.52 -42.14
N GLU A 42 -2.41 17.76 -41.12
CA GLU A 42 -3.79 17.70 -40.65
C GLU A 42 -3.91 18.50 -39.34
N THR A 43 -4.72 19.55 -39.38
CA THR A 43 -4.92 20.46 -38.24
C THR A 43 -5.75 19.86 -37.10
N ILE A 44 -6.47 18.78 -37.38
CA ILE A 44 -7.34 18.08 -36.43
C ILE A 44 -6.73 16.70 -36.17
N GLY A 45 -6.22 16.49 -34.96
CA GLY A 45 -5.85 15.14 -34.50
C GLY A 45 -4.38 14.73 -34.62
N GLY A 46 -3.49 15.62 -35.09
CA GLY A 46 -2.05 15.39 -35.05
C GLY A 46 -1.61 14.22 -35.96
N GLY A 47 -1.45 14.51 -37.24
CA GLY A 47 -1.01 13.55 -38.26
C GLY A 47 0.45 13.75 -38.70
N LYS A 48 0.71 13.51 -39.98
CA LYS A 48 2.00 13.75 -40.64
C LYS A 48 2.45 15.21 -40.40
N LEU A 49 3.73 15.39 -40.07
CA LEU A 49 4.31 16.72 -39.89
C LEU A 49 4.57 17.38 -41.24
N THR A 50 4.44 18.71 -41.29
CA THR A 50 4.95 19.52 -42.41
C THR A 50 6.48 19.53 -42.38
N LYS A 51 7.11 20.12 -43.40
CA LYS A 51 8.57 20.30 -43.39
C LYS A 51 9.03 21.10 -42.15
N THR A 52 8.36 22.21 -41.85
CA THR A 52 8.59 23.03 -40.65
C THR A 52 8.43 22.21 -39.36
N GLY A 53 7.41 21.35 -39.29
CA GLY A 53 7.20 20.46 -38.15
C GLY A 53 8.28 19.40 -37.98
N GLU A 54 8.78 18.81 -39.07
CA GLU A 54 9.91 17.87 -39.01
C GLU A 54 11.21 18.57 -38.61
N GLU A 55 11.49 19.76 -39.15
CA GLU A 55 12.67 20.56 -38.78
C GLU A 55 12.64 20.91 -37.28
N PHE A 56 11.48 21.33 -36.75
CA PHE A 56 11.32 21.58 -35.32
C PHE A 56 11.52 20.33 -34.46
N LYS A 57 10.98 19.18 -34.90
CA LYS A 57 11.17 17.89 -34.21
C LYS A 57 12.64 17.45 -34.22
N ASP A 58 13.36 17.67 -35.31
CA ASP A 58 14.78 17.37 -35.42
C ASP A 58 15.63 18.32 -34.56
N ASP A 59 15.27 19.60 -34.46
CA ASP A 59 15.89 20.53 -33.51
C ASP A 59 15.73 20.08 -32.05
N LEU A 60 14.52 19.63 -31.66
CA LEU A 60 14.29 19.06 -30.32
C LEU A 60 15.13 17.79 -30.06
N LYS A 61 15.39 17.00 -31.10
CA LYS A 61 16.25 15.82 -31.03
C LYS A 61 17.72 16.22 -30.85
N ILE A 62 18.20 17.20 -31.61
CA ILE A 62 19.58 17.74 -31.52
C ILE A 62 19.82 18.37 -30.15
N LYS A 63 18.86 19.15 -29.64
CA LYS A 63 18.91 19.75 -28.30
C LYS A 63 18.83 18.72 -27.17
N GLY A 64 18.58 17.44 -27.49
CA GLY A 64 18.46 16.37 -26.51
C GLY A 64 17.25 16.54 -25.59
N ILE A 65 16.18 17.16 -26.10
CA ILE A 65 14.89 17.35 -25.40
C ILE A 65 13.92 16.22 -25.78
N TYR A 66 14.04 15.69 -27.00
CA TYR A 66 13.17 14.63 -27.52
C TYR A 66 13.97 13.40 -27.96
N ARG A 67 13.45 12.20 -27.62
CA ARG A 67 13.99 10.90 -28.06
C ARG A 67 12.96 10.16 -28.91
N PRO A 68 13.15 10.07 -30.24
CA PRO A 68 12.28 9.24 -31.06
C PRO A 68 12.52 7.76 -30.73
N LEU A 69 11.43 7.00 -30.59
CA LEU A 69 11.48 5.55 -30.37
C LEU A 69 11.05 4.82 -31.64
N THR A 70 11.73 3.71 -31.95
CA THR A 70 11.33 2.78 -33.01
C THR A 70 9.99 2.10 -32.68
N LYS A 71 9.32 1.50 -33.68
CA LYS A 71 8.06 0.76 -33.44
C LYS A 71 8.25 -0.32 -32.36
N THR A 72 9.34 -1.08 -32.44
CA THR A 72 9.69 -2.12 -31.45
C THR A 72 9.92 -1.52 -30.06
N GLN A 73 10.66 -0.41 -29.95
CA GLN A 73 10.89 0.25 -28.67
C GLN A 73 9.60 0.80 -28.04
N LYS A 74 8.63 1.26 -28.85
CA LYS A 74 7.31 1.66 -28.36
C LYS A 74 6.55 0.48 -27.77
N VAL A 75 6.57 -0.68 -28.43
CA VAL A 75 5.93 -1.91 -27.92
C VAL A 75 6.60 -2.36 -26.62
N VAL A 76 7.93 -2.41 -26.57
CA VAL A 76 8.67 -2.76 -25.35
C VAL A 76 8.36 -1.79 -24.21
N ARG A 77 8.38 -0.48 -24.48
CA ARG A 77 8.03 0.54 -23.49
C ARG A 77 6.59 0.37 -22.98
N PHE A 78 5.64 0.02 -23.85
CA PHE A 78 4.27 -0.26 -23.45
C PHE A 78 4.19 -1.46 -22.50
N ILE A 79 4.86 -2.57 -22.82
CA ILE A 79 4.88 -3.77 -21.97
C ILE A 79 5.49 -3.45 -20.60
N ILE A 80 6.64 -2.79 -20.58
CA ILE A 80 7.29 -2.36 -19.31
C ILE A 80 6.36 -1.43 -18.52
N GLY A 81 5.70 -0.49 -19.21
CA GLY A 81 4.72 0.42 -18.61
C GLY A 81 3.54 -0.31 -17.97
N TYR A 82 3.02 -1.33 -18.65
CA TYR A 82 1.94 -2.17 -18.13
C TYR A 82 2.37 -2.94 -16.88
N ILE A 83 3.55 -3.58 -16.92
CA ILE A 83 4.11 -4.30 -15.76
C ILE A 83 4.33 -3.33 -14.59
N HIS A 84 4.90 -2.15 -14.84
CA HIS A 84 5.11 -1.12 -13.81
C HIS A 84 3.79 -0.70 -13.16
N LEU A 85 2.75 -0.45 -13.96
CA LEU A 85 1.44 -0.05 -13.45
C LEU A 85 0.78 -1.16 -12.63
N PHE A 86 0.82 -2.40 -13.12
CA PHE A 86 0.26 -3.54 -12.40
C PHE A 86 0.89 -3.70 -11.01
N PHE A 87 2.22 -3.69 -10.92
CA PHE A 87 2.92 -3.79 -9.64
C PHE A 87 2.77 -2.53 -8.77
N ALA A 88 2.55 -1.35 -9.35
CA ALA A 88 2.24 -0.15 -8.58
C ALA A 88 0.89 -0.29 -7.87
N ILE A 89 -0.11 -0.84 -8.56
CA ILE A 89 -1.44 -1.12 -7.98
C ILE A 89 -1.32 -2.18 -6.89
N ALA A 90 -0.60 -3.28 -7.14
CA ALA A 90 -0.39 -4.33 -6.15
C ALA A 90 0.32 -3.79 -4.90
N TRP A 91 1.41 -3.03 -5.07
CA TRP A 91 2.17 -2.44 -3.98
C TRP A 91 1.34 -1.46 -3.14
N PHE A 92 0.61 -0.56 -3.80
CA PHE A 92 -0.31 0.35 -3.14
C PHE A 92 -1.40 -0.41 -2.37
N GLY A 93 -1.97 -1.44 -2.99
CA GLY A 93 -2.95 -2.33 -2.37
C GLY A 93 -2.42 -2.99 -1.11
N THR A 94 -1.20 -3.54 -1.14
CA THR A 94 -0.55 -4.13 0.04
C THR A 94 -0.32 -3.10 1.14
N ILE A 95 0.12 -1.88 0.80
CA ILE A 95 0.27 -0.80 1.79
C ILE A 95 -1.08 -0.51 2.44
N LEU A 96 -2.14 -0.28 1.68
CA LEU A 96 -3.47 -0.01 2.26
C LEU A 96 -4.00 -1.19 3.07
N TYR A 97 -3.86 -2.42 2.57
CA TYR A 97 -4.29 -3.63 3.25
C TYR A 97 -3.65 -3.76 4.64
N VAL A 98 -2.32 -3.60 4.72
CA VAL A 98 -1.59 -3.67 5.99
C VAL A 98 -2.00 -2.56 6.95
N HIS A 99 -2.22 -1.33 6.47
CA HIS A 99 -2.46 -0.18 7.36
C HIS A 99 -3.92 -0.02 7.77
N ILE A 100 -4.87 -0.39 6.91
CA ILE A 100 -6.31 -0.23 7.16
C ILE A 100 -6.92 -1.52 7.72
N LEU A 101 -6.63 -2.67 7.10
CA LEU A 101 -7.27 -3.94 7.46
C LEU A 101 -6.53 -4.67 8.57
N LEU A 102 -5.22 -4.89 8.41
CA LEU A 102 -4.43 -5.54 9.48
C LEU A 102 -4.17 -4.59 10.65
N LYS A 103 -4.09 -3.29 10.39
CA LYS A 103 -3.65 -2.22 11.32
C LYS A 103 -2.17 -2.36 11.71
N PRO A 104 -1.45 -1.25 11.94
CA PRO A 104 -0.04 -1.31 12.33
C PRO A 104 0.23 -2.08 13.64
N ALA A 105 -0.74 -2.13 14.56
CA ALA A 105 -0.62 -2.88 15.81
C ALA A 105 -0.57 -4.41 15.64
N TYR A 106 -1.15 -4.95 14.57
CA TYR A 106 -0.97 -6.35 14.22
C TYR A 106 0.38 -6.57 13.54
N ALA A 107 0.74 -5.68 12.61
CA ALA A 107 2.00 -5.76 11.86
C ALA A 107 3.26 -5.63 12.74
N SER A 108 3.16 -4.98 13.90
CA SER A 108 4.26 -4.87 14.88
C SER A 108 4.66 -6.23 15.48
N LYS A 109 3.74 -7.21 15.51
CA LYS A 109 4.04 -8.59 15.94
C LYS A 109 4.73 -9.42 14.85
N GLY A 110 4.57 -9.00 13.60
CA GLY A 110 5.06 -9.69 12.42
C GLY A 110 4.06 -9.57 11.28
N LEU A 111 4.58 -9.45 10.06
CA LEU A 111 3.75 -9.46 8.85
C LEU A 111 3.65 -10.89 8.30
N PRO A 112 2.47 -11.31 7.80
CA PRO A 112 2.34 -12.57 7.08
C PRO A 112 3.35 -12.64 5.94
N ARG A 113 3.96 -13.83 5.74
CA ARG A 113 5.03 -14.00 4.74
C ARG A 113 4.60 -13.61 3.32
N GLY A 114 3.35 -13.87 2.96
CA GLY A 114 2.79 -13.52 1.64
C GLY A 114 2.80 -12.03 1.36
N GLU A 115 2.35 -11.21 2.32
CA GLU A 115 2.31 -9.75 2.18
C GLU A 115 3.72 -9.15 2.09
N LEU A 116 4.64 -9.67 2.91
CA LEU A 116 6.03 -9.24 2.89
C LEU A 116 6.70 -9.60 1.54
N LEU A 117 6.45 -10.81 1.02
CA LEU A 117 6.96 -11.26 -0.27
C LEU A 117 6.42 -10.39 -1.42
N LEU A 118 5.10 -10.15 -1.44
CA LEU A 118 4.46 -9.32 -2.45
C LEU A 118 4.98 -7.87 -2.41
N GLY A 119 5.16 -7.31 -1.21
CA GLY A 119 5.73 -5.98 -1.03
C GLY A 119 7.13 -5.85 -1.62
N TRP A 120 8.03 -6.77 -1.29
CA TRP A 120 9.41 -6.77 -1.78
C TRP A 120 9.52 -7.04 -3.29
N LEU A 121 8.78 -8.01 -3.79
CA LEU A 121 8.70 -8.28 -5.23
C LEU A 121 8.27 -7.03 -5.98
N SER A 122 7.25 -6.34 -5.48
CA SER A 122 6.75 -5.11 -6.09
C SER A 122 7.80 -4.00 -6.09
N ILE A 123 8.52 -3.79 -4.98
CA ILE A 123 9.60 -2.79 -4.89
C ILE A 123 10.68 -3.05 -5.96
N ILE A 124 11.12 -4.30 -6.11
CA ILE A 124 12.15 -4.67 -7.08
C ILE A 124 11.67 -4.40 -8.50
N VAL A 125 10.47 -4.89 -8.85
CA VAL A 125 9.90 -4.71 -10.19
C VAL A 125 9.70 -3.22 -10.50
N LEU A 126 9.14 -2.45 -9.56
CA LEU A 126 8.92 -1.00 -9.71
C LEU A 126 10.23 -0.23 -9.91
N THR A 127 11.29 -0.63 -9.20
CA THR A 127 12.62 -0.02 -9.35
C THR A 127 13.19 -0.27 -10.74
N ILE A 128 13.24 -1.54 -11.17
CA ILE A 128 13.79 -1.92 -12.49
C ILE A 128 12.99 -1.28 -13.62
N THR A 129 11.67 -1.48 -13.61
CA THR A 129 10.79 -0.94 -14.66
C THR A 129 10.76 0.59 -14.63
N GLY A 130 10.81 1.21 -13.45
CA GLY A 130 10.90 2.67 -13.30
C GLY A 130 12.17 3.26 -13.90
N ILE A 131 13.32 2.61 -13.70
CA ILE A 131 14.59 2.99 -14.33
C ILE A 131 14.48 2.86 -15.85
N LEU A 132 14.01 1.73 -16.37
CA LEU A 132 13.85 1.50 -17.81
C LEU A 132 12.90 2.53 -18.47
N LEU A 133 11.78 2.83 -17.82
CA LEU A 133 10.83 3.84 -18.30
C LEU A 133 11.44 5.24 -18.26
N THR A 134 12.20 5.57 -17.21
CA THR A 134 12.90 6.84 -17.08
C THR A 134 13.93 7.01 -18.19
N ILE A 135 14.78 6.01 -18.43
CA ILE A 135 15.76 6.01 -19.53
C ILE A 135 15.04 6.13 -20.88
N SER A 136 13.91 5.44 -21.07
CA SER A 136 13.16 5.53 -22.33
C SER A 136 12.56 6.93 -22.59
N ARG A 137 12.39 7.75 -21.55
CA ARG A 137 11.66 9.03 -21.61
C ARG A 137 12.56 10.25 -21.44
N ILE A 138 13.60 10.18 -20.61
CA ILE A 138 14.51 11.29 -20.29
C ILE A 138 15.81 11.09 -21.08
N PRO A 139 16.03 11.85 -22.17
CA PRO A 139 17.21 11.70 -23.00
C PRO A 139 18.50 12.21 -22.36
N THR A 140 18.42 13.26 -21.53
CA THR A 140 19.57 13.94 -20.92
C THR A 140 19.23 14.38 -19.50
N TRP A 141 20.27 14.57 -18.66
CA TRP A 141 20.10 15.09 -17.31
C TRP A 141 19.44 16.47 -17.29
N LYS A 142 19.72 17.31 -18.31
CA LYS A 142 19.10 18.63 -18.46
C LYS A 142 17.58 18.57 -18.41
N VAL A 143 16.98 17.67 -19.20
CA VAL A 143 15.52 17.48 -19.23
C VAL A 143 14.95 17.12 -17.86
N LEU A 144 15.73 16.43 -17.01
CA LEU A 144 15.27 16.02 -15.68
C LEU A 144 15.04 17.22 -14.75
N TYR A 145 15.85 18.28 -14.81
CA TYR A 145 15.72 19.44 -13.92
C TYR A 145 15.15 20.69 -14.59
N THR A 146 15.17 20.79 -15.92
CA THR A 146 14.61 21.97 -16.62
C THR A 146 13.15 21.79 -17.01
N THR A 147 12.68 20.54 -17.17
CA THR A 147 11.28 20.30 -17.56
C THR A 147 10.42 19.96 -16.36
N ARG A 148 9.16 20.39 -16.41
CA ARG A 148 8.18 20.07 -15.38
C ARG A 148 7.98 18.57 -15.19
N PHE A 149 7.93 17.82 -16.30
CA PHE A 149 7.85 16.37 -16.26
C PHE A 149 9.04 15.77 -15.48
N GLY A 150 10.26 16.24 -15.77
CA GLY A 150 11.47 15.79 -15.10
C GLY A 150 11.49 16.15 -13.61
N MET A 151 11.08 17.36 -13.24
CA MET A 151 11.03 17.79 -11.85
C MET A 151 10.04 16.94 -11.03
N LEU A 152 8.83 16.74 -11.53
CA LEU A 152 7.83 15.87 -10.92
C LEU A 152 8.29 14.40 -10.86
N LEU A 153 8.98 13.92 -11.90
CA LEU A 153 9.61 12.58 -11.89
C LEU A 153 10.65 12.46 -10.78
N SER A 154 11.48 13.49 -10.60
CA SER A 154 12.53 13.52 -9.59
C SER A 154 11.96 13.50 -8.18
N ILE A 155 10.94 14.33 -7.93
CA ILE A 155 10.18 14.31 -6.67
C ILE A 155 9.61 12.92 -6.41
N LYS A 156 8.94 12.31 -7.41
CA LYS A 156 8.37 10.96 -7.28
C LYS A 156 9.44 9.91 -6.92
N VAL A 157 10.60 9.96 -7.58
CA VAL A 157 11.71 9.03 -7.32
C VAL A 157 12.27 9.23 -5.91
N ILE A 158 12.45 10.47 -5.46
CA ILE A 158 12.92 10.76 -4.10
C ILE A 158 11.94 10.21 -3.06
N LEU A 159 10.64 10.46 -3.21
CA LEU A 159 9.62 9.93 -2.31
C LEU A 159 9.63 8.40 -2.28
N PHE A 160 9.75 7.76 -3.45
CA PHE A 160 9.85 6.31 -3.55
C PHE A 160 11.11 5.77 -2.85
N LEU A 161 12.26 6.42 -3.03
CA LEU A 161 13.51 6.01 -2.37
C LEU A 161 13.40 6.11 -0.85
N ILE A 162 12.81 7.18 -0.31
CA ILE A 162 12.55 7.30 1.13
C ILE A 162 11.69 6.15 1.64
N MET A 163 10.61 5.80 0.91
CA MET A 163 9.75 4.69 1.26
C MET A 163 10.49 3.35 1.25
N VAL A 164 11.31 3.09 0.23
CA VAL A 164 12.09 1.85 0.12
C VAL A 164 13.15 1.78 1.23
N SER A 165 13.87 2.86 1.50
CA SER A 165 14.87 2.92 2.58
C SER A 165 14.23 2.64 3.94
N THR A 166 13.06 3.20 4.22
CA THR A 166 12.38 2.94 5.49
C THR A 166 11.83 1.52 5.57
N ALA A 167 11.35 0.94 4.47
CA ALA A 167 10.97 -0.47 4.41
C ALA A 167 12.17 -1.40 4.69
N VAL A 168 13.34 -1.10 4.12
CA VAL A 168 14.60 -1.81 4.42
C VAL A 168 14.93 -1.72 5.91
N ILE A 169 14.93 -0.52 6.49
CA ILE A 169 15.21 -0.31 7.93
C ILE A 169 14.21 -1.07 8.81
N VAL A 170 12.91 -0.99 8.48
CA VAL A 170 11.85 -1.65 9.23
C VAL A 170 12.01 -3.16 9.21
N THR A 171 12.33 -3.74 8.05
CA THR A 171 12.40 -5.20 7.90
C THR A 171 13.73 -5.79 8.36
N THR A 172 14.84 -5.07 8.24
CA THR A 172 16.18 -5.58 8.59
C THR A 172 16.62 -5.24 10.00
N TYR A 173 16.19 -4.10 10.55
CA TYR A 173 16.65 -3.62 11.86
C TYR A 173 15.53 -3.60 12.90
N ILE A 174 14.43 -2.90 12.62
CA ILE A 174 13.37 -2.65 13.61
C ILE A 174 12.57 -3.93 13.90
N GLY A 175 12.12 -4.63 12.86
CA GLY A 175 11.31 -5.85 12.94
C GLY A 175 11.99 -6.96 13.73
N PRO A 176 13.25 -7.34 13.42
CA PRO A 176 13.99 -8.33 14.21
C PRO A 176 14.19 -7.90 15.67
N LYS A 177 14.46 -6.62 15.92
CA LYS A 177 14.66 -6.10 17.28
C LYS A 177 13.37 -6.12 18.10
N MET A 178 12.24 -5.77 17.48
CA MET A 178 10.92 -5.87 18.10
C MET A 178 10.55 -7.33 18.38
N ARG A 179 10.69 -8.23 17.40
CA ARG A 179 10.41 -9.67 17.57
C ARG A 179 11.28 -10.33 18.63
N ARG A 180 12.56 -9.92 18.76
CA ARG A 180 13.44 -10.44 19.83
C ARG A 180 12.95 -10.01 21.22
N LYS A 181 12.55 -8.74 21.38
CA LYS A 181 12.04 -8.24 22.66
C LYS A 181 10.68 -8.86 23.01
N TRP A 182 9.80 -9.00 22.03
CA TRP A 182 8.52 -9.68 22.18
C TRP A 182 8.70 -11.17 22.48
N GLY A 183 9.56 -11.88 21.75
CA GLY A 183 9.84 -13.29 22.03
C GLY A 183 10.55 -13.53 23.37
N VAL A 184 11.31 -12.55 23.89
CA VAL A 184 11.84 -12.60 25.26
C VAL A 184 10.76 -12.31 26.29
N LYS A 185 9.93 -11.27 26.08
CA LYS A 185 8.79 -10.96 26.95
C LYS A 185 7.83 -12.15 27.03
N GLU A 186 7.39 -12.67 25.88
CA GLU A 186 6.55 -13.85 25.74
C GLU A 186 7.16 -15.07 26.44
N LYS A 187 8.46 -15.35 26.28
CA LYS A 187 9.10 -16.45 27.01
C LYS A 187 9.16 -16.24 28.52
N VAL A 188 9.39 -15.01 28.97
CA VAL A 188 9.46 -14.66 30.40
C VAL A 188 8.07 -14.77 31.04
N ASP A 189 7.04 -14.25 30.38
CA ASP A 189 5.64 -14.31 30.85
C ASP A 189 5.10 -15.76 30.80
N VAL A 190 5.43 -16.54 29.75
CA VAL A 190 5.09 -17.97 29.66
C VAL A 190 5.81 -18.82 30.72
N SER A 191 7.01 -18.43 31.15
CA SER A 191 7.78 -19.16 32.18
C SER A 191 7.30 -18.92 33.61
N LYS A 192 6.51 -17.87 33.85
CA LYS A 192 5.81 -17.65 35.13
C LYS A 192 4.60 -18.59 35.22
N SER A 193 4.90 -19.86 35.51
CA SER A 193 4.06 -20.82 36.24
C SER A 193 2.53 -20.66 36.11
N LYS A 194 1.91 -21.43 35.21
CA LYS A 194 0.44 -21.61 35.09
C LYS A 194 -0.37 -20.30 34.96
N ARG A 195 -0.27 -19.74 33.75
CA ARG A 195 -1.39 -19.54 32.81
C ARG A 195 -2.35 -18.34 33.03
N ASP A 196 -2.03 -17.32 33.81
CA ASP A 196 -2.82 -16.09 33.75
C ASP A 196 -2.26 -15.16 32.65
N LEU A 197 -3.12 -14.72 31.71
CA LEU A 197 -2.75 -13.85 30.60
C LEU A 197 -3.52 -12.54 30.66
N THR A 198 -2.87 -11.46 30.24
CA THR A 198 -3.55 -10.19 29.91
C THR A 198 -4.28 -10.30 28.56
N PRO A 199 -5.26 -9.43 28.26
CA PRO A 199 -5.89 -9.38 26.94
C PRO A 199 -4.87 -9.21 25.79
N GLU A 200 -3.80 -8.45 26.02
CA GLU A 200 -2.77 -8.19 25.03
C GLU A 200 -1.92 -9.43 24.71
N GLU A 201 -1.66 -10.25 25.73
CA GLU A 201 -0.95 -11.53 25.61
C GLU A 201 -1.84 -12.61 24.99
N LEU A 202 -3.14 -12.63 25.31
CA LEU A 202 -4.08 -13.57 24.72
C LEU A 202 -4.08 -13.48 23.18
N HIS A 203 -3.89 -12.29 22.61
CA HIS A 203 -3.81 -12.08 21.16
C HIS A 203 -2.69 -12.83 20.43
N SER A 204 -1.64 -13.33 21.09
CA SER A 204 -0.62 -14.15 20.41
C SER A 204 -1.03 -15.62 20.26
N PHE A 205 -2.05 -16.07 21.01
CA PHE A 205 -2.60 -17.42 20.94
C PHE A 205 -3.74 -17.48 19.91
N ASP A 206 -3.43 -17.10 18.67
CA ASP A 206 -4.38 -16.88 17.59
C ASP A 206 -4.59 -18.08 16.67
N GLY A 207 -3.96 -19.23 16.94
CA GLY A 207 -4.12 -20.44 16.13
C GLY A 207 -3.51 -20.40 14.74
N LYS A 208 -2.75 -19.35 14.38
CA LYS A 208 -2.16 -19.17 13.05
C LYS A 208 -0.66 -19.47 13.07
N GLU A 209 -0.13 -19.84 11.91
CA GLU A 209 1.32 -20.06 11.70
C GLU A 209 1.98 -21.02 12.72
N GLY A 210 1.21 -21.96 13.29
CA GLY A 210 1.67 -22.94 14.27
C GLY A 210 1.48 -22.53 15.74
N ASN A 211 0.95 -21.35 16.01
CA ASN A 211 0.60 -20.91 17.37
C ASN A 211 -0.60 -21.71 17.91
N PRO A 212 -0.70 -21.94 19.24
CA PRO A 212 -1.92 -22.44 19.86
C PRO A 212 -3.08 -21.46 19.68
N ALA A 213 -4.31 -21.94 19.73
CA ALA A 213 -5.53 -21.14 19.62
C ALA A 213 -6.25 -21.09 20.96
N TYR A 214 -6.24 -19.94 21.65
CA TYR A 214 -6.92 -19.74 22.93
C TYR A 214 -8.06 -18.74 22.82
N ILE A 215 -9.09 -18.85 23.67
CA ILE A 215 -10.17 -17.86 23.79
C ILE A 215 -10.41 -17.57 25.27
N ALA A 216 -10.85 -16.36 25.60
CA ALA A 216 -11.33 -16.04 26.94
C ALA A 216 -12.87 -16.05 26.98
N TYR A 217 -13.42 -16.56 28.08
CA TYR A 217 -14.85 -16.54 28.39
C TYR A 217 -15.02 -16.37 29.90
N ASN A 218 -15.76 -15.34 30.32
CA ASN A 218 -15.98 -14.99 31.73
C ASN A 218 -14.68 -14.96 32.55
N GLY A 219 -13.62 -14.37 32.00
CA GLY A 219 -12.32 -14.25 32.66
C GLY A 219 -11.52 -15.56 32.76
N ILE A 220 -11.95 -16.64 32.12
CA ILE A 220 -11.23 -17.92 32.04
C ILE A 220 -10.74 -18.13 30.61
N ILE A 221 -9.49 -18.55 30.45
CA ILE A 221 -8.89 -18.85 29.16
C ILE A 221 -9.06 -20.34 28.86
N TYR A 222 -9.47 -20.67 27.64
CA TYR A 222 -9.73 -22.02 27.16
C TYR A 222 -8.86 -22.32 25.94
N ASP A 223 -8.27 -23.51 25.90
CA ASP A 223 -7.50 -24.01 24.75
C ASP A 223 -8.44 -24.65 23.72
N VAL A 224 -8.55 -24.02 22.56
CA VAL A 224 -9.37 -24.51 21.43
C VAL A 224 -8.52 -25.06 20.28
N THR A 225 -7.21 -25.20 20.47
CA THR A 225 -6.24 -25.62 19.43
C THR A 225 -6.62 -26.96 18.80
N GLY A 226 -7.13 -27.90 19.59
CA GLY A 226 -7.53 -29.23 19.11
C GLY A 226 -8.91 -29.28 18.43
N SER A 227 -9.68 -28.20 18.43
CA SER A 227 -11.05 -28.21 17.92
C SER A 227 -11.11 -28.06 16.39
N ARG A 228 -11.83 -28.98 15.73
CA ARG A 228 -12.06 -28.92 14.27
C ARG A 228 -12.82 -27.66 13.83
N LEU A 229 -13.54 -27.02 14.75
CA LEU A 229 -14.31 -25.80 14.50
C LEU A 229 -13.48 -24.53 14.65
N TRP A 230 -12.21 -24.63 15.07
CA TRP A 230 -11.28 -23.52 15.30
C TRP A 230 -10.03 -23.61 14.44
N LYS A 231 -10.13 -24.23 13.25
CA LYS A 231 -8.99 -24.38 12.34
C LYS A 231 -8.40 -23.02 11.98
N ASN A 232 -7.07 -22.94 12.05
CA ASN A 232 -6.31 -21.69 11.85
C ASN A 232 -6.80 -20.54 12.75
N GLY A 233 -7.30 -20.88 13.95
CA GLY A 233 -7.83 -19.93 14.93
C GLY A 233 -9.07 -19.17 14.50
N SER A 234 -9.82 -19.69 13.53
CA SER A 234 -11.06 -19.08 13.05
C SER A 234 -12.24 -19.99 13.33
N HIS A 235 -13.28 -19.45 13.96
CA HIS A 235 -14.56 -20.10 14.17
C HIS A 235 -15.61 -19.50 13.24
N LEU A 236 -16.07 -20.31 12.29
CA LEU A 236 -17.07 -19.95 11.28
C LEU A 236 -16.78 -18.63 10.54
N LEU A 237 -15.50 -18.27 10.37
CA LEU A 237 -15.03 -17.02 9.75
C LEU A 237 -15.50 -15.72 10.45
N LYS A 238 -16.13 -15.83 11.62
CA LYS A 238 -16.69 -14.69 12.36
C LYS A 238 -15.97 -14.39 13.67
N HIS A 239 -15.49 -15.43 14.34
CA HIS A 239 -14.82 -15.28 15.63
C HIS A 239 -13.38 -15.76 15.51
N LEU A 240 -12.47 -15.00 16.09
CA LEU A 240 -11.04 -15.25 16.04
C LEU A 240 -10.54 -15.67 17.42
N ALA A 241 -9.62 -16.62 17.45
CA ALA A 241 -8.85 -16.94 18.63
C ALA A 241 -8.00 -15.73 19.07
N GLY A 242 -7.50 -15.79 20.29
CA GLY A 242 -6.74 -14.73 20.93
C GLY A 242 -7.58 -13.55 21.41
N HIS A 243 -8.88 -13.74 21.67
CA HIS A 243 -9.80 -12.69 22.12
C HIS A 243 -10.70 -13.17 23.25
N ASP A 244 -11.23 -12.23 24.02
CA ASP A 244 -12.38 -12.48 24.91
C ASP A 244 -13.66 -12.52 24.07
N LEU A 245 -14.35 -13.66 24.15
CA LEU A 245 -15.56 -13.95 23.38
C LEU A 245 -16.80 -14.06 24.27
N THR A 246 -16.74 -13.55 25.50
CA THR A 246 -17.85 -13.53 26.45
C THR A 246 -19.12 -12.94 25.84
N ASP A 247 -19.01 -11.76 25.21
CA ASP A 247 -20.15 -11.12 24.57
C ASP A 247 -20.54 -11.78 23.24
N ALA A 248 -19.56 -12.36 22.52
CA ALA A 248 -19.82 -13.03 21.26
C ALA A 248 -20.73 -14.26 21.43
N LEU A 249 -20.60 -14.98 22.56
CA LEU A 249 -21.42 -16.15 22.87
C LEU A 249 -22.92 -15.81 22.95
N LYS A 250 -23.31 -14.60 23.35
CA LYS A 250 -24.72 -14.16 23.44
C LYS A 250 -25.47 -14.26 22.10
N THR A 251 -24.72 -14.29 20.99
CA THR A 251 -25.26 -14.36 19.62
C THR A 251 -25.00 -15.72 18.96
N ALA A 252 -24.43 -16.68 19.68
CA ALA A 252 -24.06 -17.98 19.16
C ALA A 252 -25.27 -18.94 19.09
N PRO A 253 -25.26 -19.92 18.17
CA PRO A 253 -26.30 -20.95 18.06
C PRO A 253 -26.13 -22.10 19.09
N HIS A 254 -25.29 -21.92 20.11
CA HIS A 254 -25.00 -22.90 21.16
C HIS A 254 -24.75 -22.18 22.50
N GLY A 255 -24.84 -22.89 23.62
CA GLY A 255 -24.58 -22.31 24.93
C GLY A 255 -23.11 -22.41 25.35
N GLU A 256 -22.85 -21.99 26.59
CA GLU A 256 -21.52 -21.96 27.20
C GLU A 256 -20.94 -23.36 27.47
N GLU A 257 -21.76 -24.41 27.48
CA GLU A 257 -21.34 -25.79 27.67
C GLU A 257 -20.26 -26.21 26.67
N LYS A 258 -20.33 -25.70 25.43
CA LYS A 258 -19.33 -25.97 24.40
C LYS A 258 -17.98 -25.33 24.73
N ILE A 259 -17.96 -24.16 25.37
CA ILE A 259 -16.73 -23.50 25.80
C ILE A 259 -16.18 -24.20 27.04
N ILE A 260 -17.03 -24.47 28.04
CA ILE A 260 -16.62 -25.06 29.32
C ILE A 260 -16.06 -26.48 29.13
N SER A 261 -16.50 -27.20 28.08
CA SER A 261 -15.96 -28.51 27.70
C SER A 261 -14.52 -28.48 27.19
N MET A 262 -13.99 -27.32 26.83
CA MET A 262 -12.62 -27.17 26.34
C MET A 262 -11.61 -27.17 27.50
N PRO A 263 -10.36 -27.62 27.27
CA PRO A 263 -9.33 -27.59 28.30
C PRO A 263 -9.10 -26.17 28.85
N ARG A 264 -9.17 -26.02 30.18
CA ARG A 264 -8.86 -24.75 30.83
C ARG A 264 -7.37 -24.44 30.73
N ALA A 265 -7.08 -23.27 30.20
CA ALA A 265 -5.76 -22.76 29.89
C ALA A 265 -5.40 -21.50 30.68
N GLY A 266 -6.19 -21.05 31.66
CA GLY A 266 -5.80 -19.88 32.44
C GLY A 266 -6.90 -19.00 32.97
N ARG A 267 -6.53 -17.85 33.56
CA ARG A 267 -7.43 -16.71 33.78
C ARG A 267 -6.99 -15.49 32.98
N LEU A 268 -7.95 -14.68 32.59
CA LEU A 268 -7.72 -13.37 31.99
C LEU A 268 -7.52 -12.36 33.12
N ILE A 269 -6.32 -11.79 33.24
CA ILE A 269 -6.00 -10.77 34.23
C ILE A 269 -6.14 -9.36 33.63
N PRO A 270 -6.70 -8.38 34.35
CA PRO A 270 -6.74 -6.99 33.90
C PRO A 270 -5.33 -6.45 33.66
N SER A 271 -5.11 -5.72 32.58
CA SER A 271 -3.81 -5.11 32.30
C SER A 271 -3.56 -3.93 33.25
N GLU A 272 -2.80 -4.15 34.34
CA GLU A 272 -2.46 -3.10 35.30
C GLU A 272 -1.23 -2.25 34.92
N GLU A 273 -0.51 -2.56 33.84
CA GLU A 273 0.66 -1.76 33.46
C GLU A 273 0.33 -0.75 32.34
N LYS A 274 0.51 0.55 32.65
CA LYS A 274 0.68 1.60 31.63
C LYS A 274 1.88 1.24 30.76
N SER A 275 1.64 0.48 29.69
CA SER A 275 2.70 0.06 28.79
C SER A 275 3.31 1.30 28.13
N THR A 276 4.51 1.67 28.55
CA THR A 276 5.28 2.67 27.81
C THR A 276 5.69 2.00 26.51
N VAL A 277 4.96 2.28 25.42
CA VAL A 277 5.26 1.73 24.09
C VAL A 277 6.76 1.87 23.82
N PRO A 278 7.50 0.76 23.63
CA PRO A 278 8.94 0.78 23.42
C PRO A 278 9.34 1.70 22.26
N PHE A 279 10.51 2.34 22.35
CA PHE A 279 11.00 3.27 21.32
C PHE A 279 10.91 2.72 19.89
N TYR A 280 11.35 1.48 19.66
CA TYR A 280 11.32 0.84 18.34
C TYR A 280 9.91 0.61 17.81
N GLU A 281 8.94 0.41 18.70
CA GLU A 281 7.55 0.27 18.32
C GLU A 281 6.95 1.63 17.94
N ARG A 282 7.24 2.70 18.70
CA ARG A 282 6.88 4.08 18.28
C ARG A 282 7.49 4.44 16.94
N LEU A 283 8.75 4.08 16.72
CA LEU A 283 9.47 4.30 15.46
C LEU A 283 8.84 3.49 14.31
N PHE A 284 8.41 2.25 14.58
CA PHE A 284 7.67 1.44 13.62
C PHE A 284 6.34 2.11 13.22
N TYR A 285 5.53 2.55 14.18
CA TYR A 285 4.29 3.27 13.89
C TYR A 285 4.57 4.55 13.10
N PHE A 286 5.58 5.32 13.49
CA PHE A 286 5.99 6.52 12.76
C PHE A 286 6.31 6.20 11.30
N PHE A 287 7.15 5.21 11.02
CA PHE A 287 7.48 4.81 9.66
C PHE A 287 6.30 4.25 8.88
N ALA A 288 5.41 3.49 9.53
CA ALA A 288 4.19 2.98 8.92
C ALA A 288 3.29 4.12 8.42
N TYR A 289 2.95 5.07 9.30
CA TYR A 289 2.11 6.22 8.93
C TYR A 289 2.81 7.17 7.95
N MET A 290 4.12 7.39 8.11
CA MET A 290 4.90 8.17 7.14
C MET A 290 4.83 7.53 5.74
N ASN A 291 5.02 6.21 5.62
CA ASN A 291 4.91 5.52 4.34
C ASN A 291 3.51 5.58 3.75
N LEU A 292 2.46 5.50 4.58
CA LEU A 292 1.09 5.71 4.15
C LEU A 292 0.89 7.13 3.56
N VAL A 293 1.43 8.16 4.20
CA VAL A 293 1.37 9.54 3.66
C VAL A 293 2.17 9.65 2.37
N LEU A 294 3.39 9.13 2.34
CA LEU A 294 4.27 9.19 1.17
C LEU A 294 3.64 8.53 -0.06
N VAL A 295 2.89 7.44 0.10
CA VAL A 295 2.23 6.81 -1.06
C VAL A 295 1.12 7.68 -1.63
N PHE A 296 0.36 8.39 -0.79
CA PHE A 296 -0.62 9.37 -1.26
C PHE A 296 0.05 10.59 -1.91
N LEU A 297 1.20 11.04 -1.40
CA LEU A 297 1.99 12.09 -2.05
C LEU A 297 2.51 11.67 -3.43
N ILE A 298 2.96 10.42 -3.59
CA ILE A 298 3.34 9.87 -4.90
C ILE A 298 2.14 9.89 -5.86
N ILE A 299 0.96 9.45 -5.41
CA ILE A 299 -0.26 9.49 -6.22
C ILE A 299 -0.62 10.94 -6.60
N PHE A 300 -0.50 11.88 -5.66
CA PHE A 300 -0.73 13.29 -5.92
C PHE A 300 0.24 13.84 -6.97
N VAL A 301 1.54 13.53 -6.88
CA VAL A 301 2.55 13.90 -7.90
C VAL A 301 2.20 13.32 -9.27
N ILE A 302 1.70 12.08 -9.32
CA ILE A 302 1.22 11.45 -10.57
C ILE A 302 -0.04 12.16 -11.10
N ALA A 303 -0.97 12.58 -10.23
CA ALA A 303 -2.15 13.33 -10.63
C ALA A 303 -1.76 14.69 -11.25
N LEU A 304 -0.77 15.37 -10.66
CA LEU A 304 -0.22 16.61 -11.20
C LEU A 304 0.40 16.45 -12.60
N TRP A 305 0.83 15.24 -13.00
CA TRP A 305 1.29 15.02 -14.39
C TRP A 305 0.18 15.08 -15.43
N ARG A 306 -1.07 14.78 -15.07
CA ARG A 306 -2.17 14.64 -16.03
C ARG A 306 -3.06 15.88 -16.06
N TRP A 307 -3.19 16.58 -14.95
CA TRP A 307 -4.21 17.63 -14.74
C TRP A 307 -3.68 19.05 -14.80
N TRP A 308 -2.45 19.20 -15.29
CA TRP A 308 -1.82 20.47 -15.52
C TRP A 308 -0.80 20.29 -16.63
#